data_AF-A0A6G3UH17-F1
#
_entry.id   AF-A0A6G3UH17-F1
#
_cell.length_a   1.000
_cell.length_b   1.000
_cell.length_c   1.000
_cell.angle_alpha   90.00
_cell.angle_beta   90.00
_cell.angle_gamma   90.00
#
_symmetry.space_group_name_H-M   'P 1'
#
loop_
_entity.id
_entity.type
_entity.pdbx_description
1 polymer ?
#
loop_
_entity_poly.entity_id
_entity_poly.type
_entity_poly.pdbx_seq_one_letter_code
_entity_poly.pdbx_strand_id
1 'polypeptide(L)'
;LGSPRLRALLALREAGGRAGLGDRTGCERALGRAHTAFSAGPSGADPEWMSFFREAELEMLEAQCWAALGEWSRAARHADRAVRLQDPHFTRNLALYRAELTWDLARAGRPEEAASAGHAVLDLLDDVQSSRIRAMLMDSVAVLGPRSGASREVRDFLDRAAPSPRDQPSPSGV
;
A
#
# COMPACT_ATOMS: atom_id res chain seq x y z
N LEU A 1 -17.93 14.86 17.81
CA LEU A 1 -16.68 14.08 17.88
C LEU A 1 -15.57 14.94 18.49
N GLY A 2 -15.12 14.70 19.72
CA GLY A 2 -14.08 15.51 20.39
C GLY A 2 -12.64 15.22 19.94
N SER A 3 -12.42 14.16 19.17
CA SER A 3 -11.10 13.70 18.71
C SER A 3 -10.79 14.21 17.30
N PRO A 4 -9.77 15.07 17.10
CA PRO A 4 -9.29 15.46 15.78
C PRO A 4 -8.73 14.27 14.98
N ARG A 5 -8.01 13.36 15.63
CA ARG A 5 -7.49 12.12 15.01
C ARG A 5 -8.62 11.26 14.43
N LEU A 6 -9.72 11.07 15.18
CA LEU A 6 -10.86 10.29 14.71
C LEU A 6 -11.54 10.96 13.52
N ARG A 7 -11.70 12.29 13.56
CA ARG A 7 -12.24 13.04 12.42
C ARG A 7 -11.35 12.89 11.18
N ALA A 8 -10.03 12.91 11.35
CA ALA A 8 -9.09 12.71 10.25
C ALA A 8 -9.24 11.32 9.63
N LEU A 9 -9.29 10.26 10.44
CA LEU A 9 -9.49 8.90 9.97
C LEU A 9 -10.82 8.74 9.22
N LEU A 10 -11.91 9.30 9.76
CA LEU A 10 -13.23 9.25 9.11
C LEU A 10 -13.21 10.00 7.76
N ALA A 11 -12.55 11.15 7.70
CA ALA A 11 -12.39 11.90 6.45
C ALA A 11 -11.55 11.14 5.41
N LEU A 12 -10.52 10.38 5.82
CA LEU A 12 -9.78 9.48 4.92
C LEU A 12 -10.64 8.34 4.40
N ARG A 13 -11.50 7.74 5.24
CA ARG A 13 -12.44 6.70 4.79
C ARG A 13 -13.45 7.25 3.79
N GLU A 14 -13.95 8.47 4.00
CA GLU A 14 -14.77 9.18 3.03
C GLU A 14 -14.02 9.45 1.72
N ALA A 15 -12.75 9.88 1.80
CA ALA A 15 -11.92 10.11 0.63
C ALA A 15 -11.75 8.83 -0.21
N GLY A 16 -11.46 7.70 0.44
CA GLY A 16 -11.34 6.40 -0.22
C GLY A 16 -12.65 5.97 -0.89
N GLY A 17 -13.80 6.14 -0.23
CA GLY A 17 -15.11 5.86 -0.82
C GLY A 17 -15.39 6.72 -2.06
N ARG A 18 -15.05 8.00 -2.02
CA ARG A 18 -15.21 8.91 -3.17
C ARG A 18 -14.26 8.58 -4.31
N ALA A 19 -13.00 8.27 -3.98
CA ALA A 19 -12.01 7.83 -4.96
C ALA A 19 -12.48 6.56 -5.70
N GLY A 20 -13.01 5.58 -4.97
CA GLY A 20 -13.58 4.36 -5.56
C GLY A 20 -14.80 4.59 -6.47
N LEU A 21 -15.51 5.70 -6.29
CA LEU A 21 -16.59 6.15 -7.18
C LEU A 21 -16.12 7.04 -8.33
N GLY A 22 -14.82 7.34 -8.42
CA GLY A 22 -14.25 8.28 -9.40
C GLY A 22 -14.50 9.75 -9.09
N ASP A 23 -15.05 10.10 -7.91
CA ASP A 23 -15.27 11.48 -7.48
C ASP A 23 -13.96 12.12 -7.00
N ARG A 24 -13.15 12.58 -7.95
CA ARG A 24 -11.86 13.23 -7.68
C ARG A 24 -12.01 14.46 -6.78
N THR A 25 -12.89 15.38 -7.12
CA THR A 25 -13.08 16.63 -6.37
C THR A 25 -13.54 16.35 -4.94
N GLY A 26 -14.45 15.41 -4.77
CA GLY A 26 -14.88 15.02 -3.43
C GLY A 26 -13.80 14.30 -2.64
N CYS A 27 -13.00 13.43 -3.29
CA CYS A 27 -11.84 12.81 -2.66
C CYS A 27 -10.88 13.89 -2.12
N GLU A 28 -10.48 14.85 -2.97
CA GLU A 28 -9.59 15.96 -2.59
C GLU A 28 -10.12 16.79 -1.42
N ARG A 29 -11.41 17.14 -1.44
CA ARG A 29 -12.04 17.86 -0.31
C ARG A 29 -12.00 17.05 0.99
N ALA A 30 -12.20 15.73 0.91
CA ALA A 30 -12.15 14.86 2.08
C ALA A 30 -10.71 14.71 2.60
N LEU A 31 -9.72 14.54 1.71
CA LEU A 31 -8.30 14.56 2.05
C LEU A 31 -7.89 15.87 2.73
N GLY A 32 -8.31 17.03 2.21
CA GLY A 32 -8.02 18.32 2.83
C GLY A 32 -8.57 18.43 4.27
N ARG A 33 -9.78 17.89 4.52
CA ARG A 33 -10.33 17.82 5.88
C ARG A 33 -9.55 16.86 6.76
N ALA A 34 -9.10 15.73 6.22
CA ALA A 34 -8.28 14.77 6.95
C ALA A 34 -6.96 15.41 7.41
N HIS A 35 -6.23 16.06 6.50
CA HIS A 35 -4.99 16.77 6.80
C HIS A 35 -5.16 17.87 7.84
N THR A 36 -6.22 18.66 7.71
CA THR A 36 -6.54 19.73 8.68
C THR A 36 -6.78 19.14 10.07
N ALA A 37 -7.58 18.07 10.17
CA ALA A 37 -7.89 17.44 11.45
C ALA A 37 -6.68 16.69 12.04
N PHE A 38 -5.83 16.08 11.21
CA PHE A 38 -4.63 15.37 11.66
C PHE A 38 -3.58 16.35 12.20
N SER A 39 -3.40 17.49 11.54
CA SER A 39 -2.46 18.55 11.92
C SER A 39 -2.77 19.20 13.27
N ALA A 40 -4.02 19.09 13.75
CA ALA A 40 -4.39 19.53 15.10
C ALA A 40 -3.74 18.69 16.22
N GLY A 41 -3.15 17.54 15.87
CA GLY A 41 -2.39 16.71 16.79
C GLY A 41 -3.25 15.80 17.69
N PRO A 42 -2.60 15.04 18.58
CA PRO A 42 -3.29 14.21 19.57
C PRO A 42 -4.11 15.04 20.55
N SER A 43 -5.21 14.48 21.04
CA SER A 43 -6.09 15.08 22.04
C SER A 43 -6.39 14.09 23.15
N GLY A 44 -6.65 14.57 24.37
CA GLY A 44 -7.15 13.72 25.47
C GLY A 44 -8.52 13.09 25.19
N ALA A 45 -9.21 13.56 24.15
CA ALA A 45 -10.45 12.96 23.65
C ALA A 45 -10.23 11.81 22.65
N ASP A 46 -8.98 11.51 22.27
CA ASP A 46 -8.66 10.40 21.37
C ASP A 46 -8.87 9.06 22.08
N PRO A 47 -9.68 8.14 21.52
CA PRO A 47 -9.76 6.78 22.04
C PRO A 47 -8.39 6.10 22.07
N GLU A 48 -8.13 5.26 23.07
CA GLU A 48 -6.85 4.56 23.23
C GLU A 48 -6.40 3.77 21.98
N TRP A 49 -7.36 3.14 21.32
CA TRP A 49 -7.12 2.38 20.09
C TRP A 49 -6.58 3.26 18.94
N MET A 50 -6.71 4.59 18.98
CA MET A 50 -6.22 5.50 17.94
C MET A 50 -4.68 5.61 17.87
N SER A 51 -3.96 5.02 18.81
CA SER A 51 -2.50 4.98 18.82
C SER A 51 -1.85 4.37 17.57
N PHE A 52 -2.60 3.54 16.81
CA PHE A 52 -2.15 3.02 15.50
C PHE A 52 -2.18 4.08 14.41
N PHE A 53 -3.12 5.02 14.46
CA PHE A 53 -3.37 5.96 13.36
C PHE A 53 -2.35 7.08 13.44
N ARG A 54 -1.17 6.82 12.86
CA ARG A 54 -0.03 7.74 12.77
C ARG A 54 0.18 8.21 11.34
N GLU A 55 1.22 8.99 11.13
CA GLU A 55 1.50 9.60 9.83
C GLU A 55 1.71 8.54 8.74
N ALA A 56 2.32 7.40 9.07
CA ALA A 56 2.46 6.27 8.14
C ALA A 56 1.10 5.76 7.63
N GLU A 57 0.11 5.62 8.51
CA GLU A 57 -1.24 5.16 8.14
C GLU A 57 -2.01 6.25 7.35
N LEU A 58 -1.83 7.53 7.69
CA LEU A 58 -2.41 8.63 6.91
C LEU A 58 -1.88 8.61 5.46
N GLU A 59 -0.57 8.50 5.30
CA GLU A 59 0.10 8.41 4.00
C GLU A 59 -0.38 7.19 3.21
N MET A 60 -0.52 6.04 3.86
CA MET A 60 -0.99 4.83 3.18
C MET A 60 -2.44 4.92 2.72
N LEU A 61 -3.32 5.51 3.53
CA LEU A 61 -4.72 5.70 3.14
C LEU A 61 -4.85 6.73 2.01
N GLU A 62 -4.01 7.77 2.00
CA GLU A 62 -3.97 8.73 0.90
C GLU A 62 -3.41 8.10 -0.39
N ALA A 63 -2.37 7.27 -0.31
CA ALA A 63 -1.86 6.52 -1.46
C ALA A 63 -2.96 5.70 -2.14
N GLN A 64 -3.73 4.94 -1.37
CA GLN A 64 -4.86 4.14 -1.87
C GLN A 64 -5.95 5.01 -2.53
N CYS A 65 -6.20 6.22 -2.02
CA CYS A 65 -7.13 7.15 -2.67
C CYS A 65 -6.63 7.57 -4.06
N TRP A 66 -5.33 7.88 -4.18
CA TRP A 66 -4.73 8.25 -5.46
C TRP A 66 -4.65 7.08 -6.44
N ALA A 67 -4.32 5.89 -5.95
CA ALA A 67 -4.34 4.65 -6.72
C ALA A 67 -5.74 4.38 -7.30
N ALA A 68 -6.79 4.50 -6.48
CA ALA A 68 -8.17 4.34 -6.92
C ALA A 68 -8.60 5.37 -7.99
N LEU A 69 -8.01 6.57 -7.99
CA LEU A 69 -8.22 7.61 -9.02
C LEU A 69 -7.29 7.49 -10.24
N GLY A 70 -6.44 6.46 -10.29
CA GLY A 70 -5.48 6.24 -11.38
C GLY A 70 -4.26 7.17 -11.36
N GLU A 71 -4.04 7.92 -10.28
CA GLU A 71 -2.91 8.84 -10.12
C GLU A 71 -1.67 8.11 -9.56
N TRP A 72 -1.18 7.11 -10.30
CA TRP A 72 -0.18 6.14 -9.83
C TRP A 72 1.12 6.78 -9.34
N SER A 73 1.65 7.77 -10.05
CA SER A 73 2.87 8.47 -9.62
C SER A 73 2.68 9.24 -8.31
N ARG A 74 1.46 9.69 -8.01
CA ARG A 74 1.13 10.35 -6.74
C ARG A 74 0.93 9.31 -5.64
N ALA A 75 0.21 8.23 -5.93
CA ALA A 75 0.03 7.10 -5.05
C ALA A 75 1.38 6.54 -4.57
N ALA A 76 2.31 6.27 -5.50
CA ALA A 76 3.65 5.78 -5.21
C ALA A 76 4.44 6.69 -4.25
N ARG A 77 4.33 8.03 -4.39
CA ARG A 77 5.02 8.96 -3.47
C ARG A 77 4.49 8.86 -2.04
N HIS A 78 3.18 8.77 -1.88
CA HIS A 78 2.55 8.60 -0.57
C HIS A 78 2.85 7.21 0.02
N ALA A 79 2.79 6.16 -0.79
CA ALA A 79 3.13 4.80 -0.37
C ALA A 79 4.59 4.68 0.10
N ASP A 80 5.52 5.29 -0.64
CA ASP A 80 6.94 5.36 -0.30
C ASP A 80 7.18 6.14 1.01
N ARG A 81 6.45 7.25 1.22
CA ARG A 81 6.48 7.97 2.50
C ARG A 81 5.93 7.12 3.65
N ALA A 82 4.84 6.38 3.44
CA ALA A 82 4.29 5.46 4.42
C ALA A 82 5.29 4.36 4.81
N VAL A 83 5.98 3.76 3.83
CA VAL A 83 7.01 2.74 4.06
C VAL A 83 8.16 3.29 4.90
N ARG A 84 8.64 4.51 4.63
CA ARG A 84 9.72 5.14 5.42
C ARG A 84 9.32 5.47 6.85
N LEU A 85 8.06 5.85 7.07
CA LEU A 85 7.55 6.24 8.38
C LEU A 85 7.13 5.05 9.24
N GLN A 86 6.87 3.90 8.64
CA GLN A 86 6.37 2.73 9.36
C GLN A 86 7.46 2.14 10.26
N ASP A 87 7.11 1.89 11.51
CA ASP A 87 8.01 1.22 12.45
C ASP A 87 8.25 -0.23 11.98
N PRO A 88 9.52 -0.64 11.76
CA PRO A 88 9.87 -1.99 11.32
C PRO A 88 9.38 -3.11 12.24
N HIS A 89 9.08 -2.81 13.51
CA HIS A 89 8.48 -3.74 14.45
C HIS A 89 7.10 -4.23 13.99
N PHE A 90 6.35 -3.43 13.22
CA PHE A 90 5.09 -3.84 12.60
C PHE A 90 5.31 -4.49 11.23
N THR A 91 6.07 -5.58 11.21
CA THR A 91 6.54 -6.28 10.00
C THR A 91 5.44 -6.55 8.97
N ARG A 92 4.25 -7.00 9.42
CA ARG A 92 3.11 -7.26 8.53
C ARG A 92 2.57 -6.00 7.87
N ASN A 93 2.48 -4.88 8.59
CA ASN A 93 2.01 -3.62 8.01
C ASN A 93 3.06 -3.04 7.07
N LEU A 94 4.35 -3.15 7.41
CA LEU A 94 5.42 -2.75 6.52
C LEU A 94 5.41 -3.56 5.22
N ALA A 95 5.19 -4.87 5.29
CA ALA A 95 5.04 -5.72 4.11
C ALA A 95 3.83 -5.30 3.25
N LEU A 96 2.70 -4.99 3.87
CA LEU A 96 1.52 -4.48 3.16
C LEU A 96 1.81 -3.16 2.46
N TYR A 97 2.47 -2.21 3.12
CA TYR A 97 2.77 -0.90 2.54
C TYR A 97 3.78 -1.00 1.39
N ARG A 98 4.76 -1.90 1.51
CA ARG A 98 5.70 -2.18 0.41
C ARG A 98 5.02 -2.87 -0.78
N ALA A 99 4.03 -3.72 -0.53
CA ALA A 99 3.24 -4.31 -1.61
C ALA A 99 2.38 -3.25 -2.33
N GLU A 100 1.77 -2.32 -1.61
CA GLU A 100 1.07 -1.17 -2.22
C GLU A 100 2.04 -0.31 -3.03
N LEU A 101 3.22 0.02 -2.49
CA LEU A 101 4.25 0.75 -3.22
C LEU A 101 4.70 0.04 -4.49
N THR A 102 4.88 -1.28 -4.44
CA THR A 102 5.27 -2.10 -5.59
C THR A 102 4.20 -2.00 -6.69
N TRP A 103 2.94 -2.12 -6.31
CA TRP A 103 1.80 -1.97 -7.22
C TRP A 103 1.75 -0.58 -7.86
N ASP A 104 1.83 0.47 -7.05
CA ASP A 104 1.76 1.85 -7.51
C ASP A 104 2.92 2.20 -8.47
N LEU A 105 4.14 1.74 -8.16
CA LEU A 105 5.32 1.93 -9.03
C LEU A 105 5.18 1.18 -10.36
N ALA A 106 4.70 -0.06 -10.32
CA ALA A 106 4.46 -0.85 -11.53
C ALA A 106 3.43 -0.15 -12.44
N ARG A 107 2.32 0.32 -11.88
CA ARG A 107 1.27 1.06 -12.60
C ARG A 107 1.73 2.44 -13.07
N ALA A 108 2.68 3.07 -12.36
CA ALA A 108 3.30 4.32 -12.76
C ALA A 108 4.37 4.16 -13.86
N GLY A 109 4.65 2.94 -14.33
CA GLY A 109 5.66 2.70 -15.35
C GLY A 109 7.10 2.85 -14.83
N ARG A 110 7.34 2.52 -13.55
CA ARG A 110 8.66 2.57 -12.88
C ARG A 110 9.11 1.16 -12.51
N PRO A 111 9.43 0.29 -13.50
CA PRO A 111 9.55 -1.14 -13.26
C PRO A 111 10.74 -1.52 -12.38
N GLU A 112 11.90 -0.86 -12.50
CA GLU A 112 13.08 -1.13 -11.65
C GLU A 112 12.80 -0.83 -10.17
N GLU A 113 12.13 0.28 -9.90
CA GLU A 113 11.79 0.68 -8.53
C GLU A 113 10.71 -0.24 -7.95
N ALA A 114 9.74 -0.66 -8.78
CA ALA A 114 8.76 -1.67 -8.40
C ALA A 114 9.44 -2.99 -8.05
N ALA A 115 10.41 -3.45 -8.85
CA ALA A 115 11.16 -4.67 -8.60
C ALA A 115 11.94 -4.61 -7.27
N SER A 116 12.60 -3.48 -6.99
CA SER A 116 13.30 -3.26 -5.73
C SER A 116 12.37 -3.29 -4.51
N ALA A 117 11.23 -2.60 -4.59
CA ALA A 117 10.20 -2.65 -3.55
C ALA A 117 9.62 -4.06 -3.38
N GLY A 118 9.39 -4.77 -4.48
CA GLY A 118 8.86 -6.13 -4.51
C GLY A 118 9.81 -7.16 -3.89
N HIS A 119 11.12 -7.02 -4.10
CA HIS A 119 12.11 -7.84 -3.39
C HIS A 119 12.02 -7.64 -1.87
N ALA A 120 11.88 -6.40 -1.41
CA ALA A 120 11.71 -6.10 0.01
C ALA A 120 10.36 -6.61 0.58
N VAL A 121 9.34 -6.87 -0.25
CA VAL A 121 8.13 -7.59 0.17
C VAL A 121 8.42 -9.06 0.34
N LEU A 122 9.11 -9.69 -0.62
CA LEU A 122 9.46 -11.11 -0.57
C LEU A 122 10.31 -11.45 0.65
N ASP A 123 11.28 -10.59 1.01
CA ASP A 123 12.09 -10.75 2.22
C ASP A 123 11.22 -10.78 3.51
N LEU A 124 10.15 -9.99 3.55
CA LEU A 124 9.25 -9.95 4.70
C LEU A 124 8.23 -11.10 4.71
N LEU A 125 7.92 -11.69 3.56
CA LEU A 125 7.01 -12.83 3.46
C LEU A 125 7.62 -14.13 4.00
N ASP A 126 8.94 -14.18 4.18
CA ASP A 126 9.61 -15.29 4.88
C ASP A 126 9.14 -15.40 6.34
N ASP A 127 8.85 -14.25 6.97
CA ASP A 127 8.38 -14.16 8.36
C ASP A 127 6.86 -13.91 8.48
N VAL A 128 6.19 -13.51 7.39
CA VAL A 128 4.77 -13.10 7.40
C VAL A 128 3.92 -13.93 6.44
N GLN A 129 2.97 -14.68 7.01
CA GLN A 129 1.96 -15.41 6.23
C GLN A 129 0.77 -14.49 5.90
N SER A 130 0.69 -13.98 4.66
CA SER A 130 -0.44 -13.17 4.20
C SER A 130 -0.82 -13.41 2.74
N SER A 131 -2.01 -14.00 2.53
CA SER A 131 -2.60 -14.20 1.19
C SER A 131 -2.85 -12.89 0.45
N ARG A 132 -3.31 -11.84 1.16
CA ARG A 132 -3.52 -10.50 0.57
C ARG A 132 -2.24 -9.91 0.01
N ILE A 133 -1.15 -9.93 0.76
CA ILE A 133 0.15 -9.37 0.33
C ILE A 133 0.67 -10.14 -0.88
N ARG A 134 0.56 -11.48 -0.85
CA ARG A 134 0.92 -12.33 -1.98
C ARG A 134 0.09 -12.01 -3.23
N ALA A 135 -1.22 -11.80 -3.10
CA ALA A 135 -2.09 -11.42 -4.21
C ALA A 135 -1.67 -10.07 -4.82
N MET A 136 -1.44 -9.04 -3.99
CA MET A 136 -0.97 -7.73 -4.47
C MET A 136 0.37 -7.82 -5.21
N LEU A 137 1.27 -8.69 -4.74
CA LEU A 137 2.54 -8.92 -5.41
C LEU A 137 2.35 -9.59 -6.77
N MET A 138 1.44 -10.58 -6.87
CA MET A 138 1.12 -11.25 -8.13
C MET A 138 0.45 -10.31 -9.13
N ASP A 139 -0.45 -9.44 -8.67
CA ASP A 139 -1.05 -8.41 -9.51
C ASP A 139 0.04 -7.46 -10.04
N SER A 140 1.01 -7.08 -9.20
CA SER A 140 2.14 -6.23 -9.61
C SER A 140 3.04 -6.91 -10.65
N VAL A 141 3.35 -8.21 -10.45
CA VAL A 141 4.09 -9.05 -11.40
C VAL A 141 3.37 -9.10 -12.75
N ALA A 142 2.04 -9.24 -12.76
CA ALA A 142 1.25 -9.24 -13.99
C ALA A 142 1.33 -7.89 -14.74
N VAL A 143 1.36 -6.77 -14.02
CA VAL A 143 1.49 -5.42 -14.61
C VAL A 143 2.85 -5.18 -15.24
N LEU A 144 3.93 -5.66 -14.60
CA LEU A 144 5.29 -5.50 -15.13
C LEU A 144 5.52 -6.28 -16.44
N GLY A 145 4.65 -7.24 -16.75
CA GLY A 145 4.61 -7.90 -18.04
C GLY A 145 5.79 -8.86 -18.29
N PRO A 146 6.05 -9.22 -19.56
CA PRO A 146 7.01 -10.27 -19.90
C PRO A 146 8.46 -9.91 -19.57
N ARG A 147 9.27 -10.92 -19.24
CA ARG A 147 10.72 -10.80 -18.96
C ARG A 147 11.55 -10.35 -20.18
N SER A 148 11.02 -10.47 -21.39
CA SER A 148 11.70 -10.11 -22.63
C SER A 148 11.83 -8.59 -22.75
N GLY A 149 13.07 -8.07 -22.78
CA GLY A 149 13.35 -6.63 -22.83
C GLY A 149 13.38 -5.92 -21.48
N ALA A 150 13.01 -6.61 -20.39
CA ALA A 150 13.12 -6.08 -19.03
C ALA A 150 14.60 -5.93 -18.60
N SER A 151 14.87 -5.05 -17.64
CA SER A 151 16.19 -4.96 -17.01
C SER A 151 16.49 -6.22 -16.18
N ARG A 152 17.76 -6.40 -15.79
CA ARG A 152 18.18 -7.54 -14.96
C ARG A 152 17.43 -7.55 -13.62
N GLU A 153 17.33 -6.41 -12.97
CA GLU A 153 16.62 -6.22 -11.69
C GLU A 153 15.16 -6.73 -11.77
N VAL A 154 14.46 -6.32 -12.83
CA VAL A 154 13.06 -6.70 -13.04
C VAL A 154 12.94 -8.19 -13.33
N ARG A 155 13.84 -8.77 -14.13
CA ARG A 155 13.83 -10.22 -14.39
C ARG A 155 14.05 -11.02 -13.11
N ASP A 156 15.05 -10.65 -12.31
CA ASP A 156 15.37 -11.33 -11.05
C ASP A 156 14.18 -11.27 -10.07
N PHE A 157 13.50 -10.13 -10.00
CA PHE A 157 12.26 -10.00 -9.22
C PHE A 157 11.15 -10.92 -9.75
N LEU A 158 10.88 -10.90 -11.05
CA LEU A 158 9.85 -11.74 -11.69
C LEU A 158 10.16 -13.24 -11.55
N ASP A 159 11.43 -13.63 -11.49
CA ASP A 159 11.84 -15.03 -11.24
C ASP A 159 11.63 -15.40 -9.78
N ARG A 160 12.00 -14.54 -8.84
CA ARG A 160 11.83 -14.79 -7.39
C ARG A 160 10.37 -14.79 -6.95
N ALA A 161 9.54 -13.95 -7.58
CA ALA A 161 8.11 -13.87 -7.30
C ALA A 161 7.30 -14.99 -7.97
N ALA A 162 7.89 -15.76 -8.89
CA ALA A 162 7.20 -16.87 -9.54
C ALA A 162 6.70 -17.88 -8.49
N PRO A 163 5.46 -18.38 -8.63
CA PRO A 163 4.91 -19.32 -7.67
C PRO A 163 5.83 -20.53 -7.50
N SER A 164 6.21 -20.83 -6.26
CA SER A 164 6.97 -22.03 -5.96
C SER A 164 6.06 -23.25 -6.13
N PRO A 165 6.57 -24.43 -6.58
CA PRO A 165 5.77 -25.66 -6.64
C PRO A 165 5.09 -26.04 -5.30
N ARG A 166 5.59 -25.50 -4.18
CA ARG A 166 5.05 -25.70 -2.82
C ARG A 166 3.81 -24.84 -2.50
N ASP A 167 3.51 -23.83 -3.31
CA ASP A 167 2.33 -22.97 -3.13
C ASP A 167 1.08 -23.53 -3.84
N GLN A 168 1.20 -24.68 -4.52
CA GLN A 168 0.05 -25.38 -5.09
C GLN A 168 -0.70 -26.14 -3.99
N PRO A 169 -2.02 -25.98 -3.86
CA PRO A 169 -2.80 -26.81 -2.96
C PRO A 169 -2.59 -28.28 -3.36
N SER A 170 -2.30 -29.15 -2.39
CA SER A 170 -2.19 -30.59 -2.64
C SER A 170 -3.44 -31.05 -3.40
N PRO A 171 -3.30 -31.86 -4.47
CA PRO A 171 -4.47 -32.41 -5.13
C PRO A 171 -5.22 -33.22 -4.08
N SER A 172 -6.45 -32.81 -3.78
CA SER A 172 -7.35 -33.52 -2.88
C SER A 172 -7.35 -34.99 -3.29
N GLY A 173 -6.85 -35.83 -2.40
CA GLY A 173 -6.85 -37.27 -2.59
C GLY A 173 -8.27 -37.78 -2.81
N VAL A 174 -8.36 -38.75 -3.72
CA VAL A 174 -9.53 -39.55 -4.12
C VAL A 174 -10.37 -40.00 -2.93
#